data_AF-A0AA51YL13-F1
#
_entry.id   AF-A0AA51YL13-F1
#
_cell.length_a   1.000
_cell.length_b   1.000
_cell.length_c   1.000
_cell.angle_alpha   90.00
_cell.angle_beta   90.00
_cell.angle_gamma   90.00
#
_symmetry.space_group_name_H-M   'P 1'
#
loop_
_entity.id
_entity.type
_entity.pdbx_description
1 polymer ?
#
loop_
_entity_poly.entity_id
_entity_poly.type
_entity_poly.pdbx_seq_one_letter_code
_entity_poly.pdbx_strand_id
1 'polypeptide(L)'
;METCMICGELQDFKHFEGYNICTTCADIMEDIMGEYFLSTIWKREPKAHAAYLNYLNNTTKYISDYKKLAQKSGQHTRDVSAKVHDALENGNSHPSKKRYFEHMQKVLDWLEATPHFYHYYFKDYYVCPECGASIFDKYTRRDVGDWMVISCSECDTVIKKYFSFKSV
;
A
#
# COMPACT_ATOMS: atom_id res chain seq x y z
N MET A 1 -25.15 5.93 14.35
CA MET A 1 -24.17 5.04 13.72
C MET A 1 -23.22 5.91 12.93
N GLU A 2 -21.93 5.68 13.06
CA GLU A 2 -20.95 6.39 12.23
C GLU A 2 -20.93 5.79 10.82
N THR A 3 -20.50 6.59 9.84
CA THR A 3 -20.41 6.18 8.43
C THR A 3 -18.96 6.14 7.97
N CYS A 4 -18.66 5.23 7.03
CA CYS A 4 -17.34 5.12 6.42
C CYS A 4 -16.98 6.42 5.69
N MET A 5 -15.78 6.93 5.96
CA MET A 5 -15.24 8.15 5.32
C MET A 5 -15.03 8.03 3.81
N ILE A 6 -14.95 6.80 3.29
CA ILE A 6 -14.69 6.52 1.88
C ILE A 6 -15.99 6.24 1.12
N CYS A 7 -16.77 5.24 1.56
CA CYS A 7 -17.95 4.81 0.82
C CYS A 7 -19.28 5.44 1.29
N GLY A 8 -19.30 6.07 2.47
CA GLY A 8 -20.52 6.62 3.09
C GLY A 8 -21.48 5.57 3.67
N GLU A 9 -21.17 4.27 3.54
CA GLU A 9 -21.97 3.19 4.13
C GLU A 9 -21.83 3.15 5.66
N LEU A 10 -22.75 2.44 6.31
CA LEU A 10 -22.73 2.25 7.76
C LEU A 10 -21.48 1.49 8.19
N GLN A 11 -20.90 1.90 9.31
CA GLN A 11 -19.73 1.23 9.85
C GLN A 11 -20.03 -0.17 10.37
N ASP A 12 -19.16 -1.10 10.00
CA ASP A 12 -19.07 -2.45 10.56
C ASP A 12 -17.88 -2.56 11.54
N PHE A 13 -16.72 -1.99 11.19
CA PHE A 13 -15.54 -1.95 12.04
C PHE A 13 -14.63 -0.75 11.70
N LYS A 14 -13.97 -0.16 12.71
CA LYS A 14 -13.04 0.96 12.51
C LYS A 14 -11.64 0.46 12.19
N HIS A 15 -11.32 0.41 10.90
CA HIS A 15 -9.96 0.11 10.43
C HIS A 15 -9.12 1.39 10.34
N PHE A 16 -7.82 1.25 10.63
CA PHE A 16 -6.81 2.31 10.68
C PHE A 16 -7.07 3.35 11.79
N GLU A 17 -6.12 3.49 12.72
CA GLU A 17 -6.24 4.42 13.83
C GLU A 17 -6.43 5.87 13.34
N GLY A 18 -7.44 6.56 13.88
CA GLY A 18 -7.78 7.93 13.47
C GLY A 18 -8.57 8.05 12.16
N TYR A 19 -8.83 6.96 11.45
CA TYR A 19 -9.64 6.95 10.24
C TYR A 19 -10.90 6.09 10.46
N ASN A 20 -12.05 6.60 10.03
CA ASN A 20 -13.30 5.85 10.14
C ASN A 20 -13.58 5.10 8.83
N ILE A 21 -12.84 4.01 8.58
CA ILE A 21 -12.89 3.23 7.33
C ILE A 21 -13.50 1.85 7.62
N CYS A 22 -14.50 1.44 6.83
CA CYS A 22 -15.17 0.13 6.96
C CYS A 22 -14.33 -1.01 6.39
N THR A 23 -14.68 -2.26 6.70
CA THR A 23 -13.91 -3.44 6.28
C THR A 23 -13.76 -3.54 4.76
N THR A 24 -14.83 -3.32 3.99
CA THR A 24 -14.76 -3.40 2.52
C THR A 24 -13.78 -2.39 1.93
N CYS A 25 -13.79 -1.15 2.43
CA CYS A 25 -12.85 -0.14 1.97
C CYS A 25 -11.43 -0.42 2.48
N ALA A 26 -11.27 -1.02 3.66
CA ALA A 26 -9.97 -1.40 4.19
C ALA A 26 -9.34 -2.56 3.41
N ASP A 27 -10.10 -3.58 3.03
CA ASP A 27 -9.60 -4.69 2.22
C ASP A 27 -9.12 -4.21 0.85
N ILE A 28 -9.91 -3.36 0.19
CA ILE A 28 -9.54 -2.74 -1.08
C ILE A 28 -8.32 -1.81 -0.91
N MET A 29 -8.23 -1.09 0.21
CA MET A 29 -7.06 -0.29 0.55
C MET A 29 -5.79 -1.15 0.63
N GLU A 30 -5.85 -2.28 1.34
CA GLU A 30 -4.74 -3.23 1.46
C GLU A 30 -4.31 -3.79 0.10
N ASP A 31 -5.26 -4.08 -0.79
CA ASP A 31 -4.97 -4.52 -2.17
C ASP A 31 -4.17 -3.45 -2.93
N ILE A 32 -4.67 -2.21 -2.97
CA ILE A 32 -4.04 -1.08 -3.70
C ILE A 32 -2.67 -0.77 -3.10
N MET A 33 -2.59 -0.63 -1.79
CA MET A 33 -1.35 -0.28 -1.08
C MET A 33 -0.32 -1.40 -1.17
N GLY A 34 -0.77 -2.65 -1.12
CA GLY A 34 0.06 -3.84 -1.34
C GLY A 34 0.65 -3.89 -2.75
N GLU A 35 -0.13 -3.62 -3.80
CA GLU A 35 0.36 -3.52 -5.18
C GLU A 35 1.37 -2.38 -5.32
N TYR A 36 1.07 -1.21 -4.75
CA TYR A 36 2.00 -0.08 -4.76
C TYR A 36 3.34 -0.42 -4.09
N PHE A 37 3.29 -1.04 -2.92
CA PHE A 37 4.49 -1.48 -2.20
C PHE A 37 5.31 -2.45 -3.04
N LEU A 38 4.67 -3.50 -3.56
CA LEU A 38 5.28 -4.48 -4.45
C LEU A 38 5.97 -3.83 -5.65
N SER A 39 5.25 -2.99 -6.39
CA SER A 39 5.78 -2.30 -7.56
C SER A 39 7.00 -1.43 -7.23
N THR A 40 7.04 -0.89 -6.01
CA THR A 40 8.13 -0.06 -5.50
C THR A 40 9.36 -0.90 -5.14
N ILE A 41 9.18 -2.03 -4.46
CA ILE A 41 10.28 -2.90 -4.02
C ILE A 41 10.78 -3.85 -5.11
N TRP A 42 9.97 -4.19 -6.12
CA TRP A 42 10.40 -5.02 -7.24
C TRP A 42 11.51 -4.31 -8.02
N LYS A 43 11.35 -2.99 -8.21
CA LYS A 43 12.26 -2.12 -8.97
C LYS A 43 13.50 -1.66 -8.19
N ARG A 44 13.59 -1.96 -6.88
CA ARG A 44 14.67 -1.46 -6.00
C ARG A 44 15.37 -2.63 -5.30
N GLU A 45 16.65 -2.83 -5.60
CA GLU A 45 17.51 -3.74 -4.82
C GLU A 45 17.52 -3.33 -3.33
N PRO A 46 17.53 -4.29 -2.39
CA PRO A 46 17.56 -4.01 -0.96
C PRO A 46 18.91 -3.38 -0.59
N LYS A 47 18.91 -2.06 -0.34
CA LYS A 47 20.12 -1.29 0.04
C LYS A 47 20.49 -1.52 1.50
N ALA A 48 21.02 -2.69 1.82
CA ALA A 48 21.72 -2.97 3.09
C ALA A 48 23.00 -2.12 3.27
N HIS A 49 23.42 -1.34 2.28
CA HIS A 49 24.58 -0.44 2.37
C HIS A 49 24.23 0.95 2.97
N ALA A 50 22.95 1.31 3.10
CA ALA A 50 22.47 2.67 3.39
C ALA A 50 22.21 2.97 4.88
N ALA A 51 22.28 1.97 5.77
CA ALA A 51 22.19 2.16 7.23
C ALA A 51 23.23 3.17 7.77
N TYR A 52 24.34 3.34 7.04
CA TYR A 52 25.46 4.24 7.35
C TYR A 52 25.22 5.72 6.94
N LEU A 53 24.39 5.99 5.93
CA LEU A 53 23.96 7.36 5.55
C LEU A 53 22.67 7.80 6.25
N ASN A 54 22.02 6.85 6.93
CA ASN A 54 20.72 6.95 7.58
C ASN A 54 20.72 7.70 8.93
N TYR A 55 21.86 8.19 9.42
CA TYR A 55 21.91 8.99 10.65
C TYR A 55 21.99 10.50 10.37
N LEU A 56 22.69 10.90 9.31
CA LEU A 56 22.97 12.32 9.01
C LEU A 56 21.85 13.06 8.24
N ASN A 57 20.82 12.35 7.74
CA ASN A 57 19.80 12.88 6.80
C ASN A 57 18.37 12.99 7.40
N ASN A 58 18.16 12.60 8.66
CA ASN A 58 16.85 12.19 9.20
C ASN A 58 15.78 13.29 9.34
N THR A 59 16.10 14.57 9.13
CA THR A 59 15.09 15.65 9.16
C THR A 59 14.73 16.16 7.77
N THR A 60 15.70 16.23 6.84
CA THR A 60 15.50 16.72 5.47
C THR A 60 14.93 15.66 4.55
N LYS A 61 15.28 14.39 4.79
CA LYS A 61 14.82 13.23 4.00
C LYS A 61 13.34 12.95 4.20
N TYR A 62 12.81 13.10 5.42
CA TYR A 62 11.37 12.94 5.70
C TYR A 62 10.51 13.80 4.77
N ILE A 63 10.85 15.08 4.62
CA ILE A 63 10.13 16.02 3.75
C ILE A 63 10.32 15.66 2.27
N SER A 64 11.55 15.27 1.87
CA SER A 64 11.82 14.87 0.48
C SER A 64 11.13 13.55 0.09
N ASP A 65 11.08 12.59 1.00
CA ASP A 65 10.52 11.26 0.74
C ASP A 65 9.00 11.32 0.83
N TYR A 66 8.44 12.12 1.73
CA TYR A 66 7.02 12.48 1.70
C TYR A 66 6.63 13.11 0.36
N LYS A 67 7.40 14.08 -0.16
CA LYS A 67 7.14 14.68 -1.48
C LYS A 67 7.21 13.66 -2.63
N LYS A 68 8.20 12.76 -2.61
CA LYS A 68 8.33 11.69 -3.61
C LYS A 68 7.20 10.66 -3.50
N LEU A 69 6.81 10.31 -2.28
CA LEU A 69 5.69 9.41 -2.01
C LEU A 69 4.40 10.04 -2.51
N ALA A 70 4.14 11.30 -2.19
CA ALA A 70 2.97 12.04 -2.66
C ALA A 70 2.91 12.15 -4.21
N GLN A 71 4.05 12.41 -4.86
CA GLN A 71 4.10 12.46 -6.33
C GLN A 71 3.86 11.08 -6.96
N LYS A 72 4.49 10.03 -6.42
CA LYS A 72 4.35 8.67 -6.92
C LYS A 72 3.00 8.06 -6.60
N SER A 73 2.43 8.37 -5.44
CA SER A 73 1.08 7.97 -5.09
C SER A 73 0.09 8.62 -6.04
N GLY A 74 0.18 9.92 -6.27
CA GLY A 74 -0.69 10.60 -7.24
C GLY A 74 -0.57 10.05 -8.67
N GLN A 75 0.60 9.60 -9.10
CA GLN A 75 0.72 8.89 -10.39
C GLN A 75 0.12 7.48 -10.33
N HIS A 76 0.42 6.71 -9.27
CA HIS A 76 -0.09 5.35 -9.09
C HIS A 76 -1.62 5.32 -9.00
N THR A 77 -2.24 6.19 -8.20
CA THR A 77 -3.68 6.30 -8.07
C THR A 77 -4.35 6.59 -9.41
N ARG A 78 -3.76 7.49 -10.23
CA ARG A 78 -4.25 7.77 -11.59
C ARG A 78 -4.11 6.56 -12.52
N ASP A 79 -2.97 5.86 -12.48
CA ASP A 79 -2.74 4.66 -13.30
C ASP A 79 -3.70 3.53 -12.93
N VAL A 80 -3.98 3.31 -11.64
CA VAL A 80 -4.94 2.30 -11.17
C VAL A 80 -6.37 2.73 -11.48
N SER A 81 -6.72 4.00 -11.25
CA SER A 81 -8.06 4.52 -11.56
C SER A 81 -8.39 4.39 -13.05
N ALA A 82 -7.42 4.62 -13.95
CA ALA A 82 -7.62 4.38 -15.38
C ALA A 82 -7.98 2.91 -15.69
N LYS A 83 -7.31 1.94 -15.03
CA LYS A 83 -7.64 0.51 -15.18
C LYS A 83 -9.03 0.17 -14.61
N VAL A 84 -9.40 0.78 -13.49
CA VAL A 84 -10.71 0.59 -12.85
C VAL A 84 -11.82 1.14 -13.73
N HIS A 85 -11.63 2.33 -14.29
CA HIS A 85 -12.57 2.95 -15.22
C HIS A 85 -12.78 2.08 -16.46
N ASP A 86 -11.70 1.60 -17.07
CA ASP A 86 -11.78 0.67 -18.20
C ASP A 86 -12.56 -0.62 -17.83
N ALA A 87 -12.31 -1.19 -16.65
CA ALA A 87 -13.02 -2.37 -16.17
C ALA A 87 -14.51 -2.10 -15.90
N LEU A 88 -14.89 -0.88 -15.49
CA LEU A 88 -16.28 -0.47 -15.29
C LEU A 88 -17.02 -0.25 -16.61
N GLU A 89 -16.37 0.34 -17.61
CA GLU A 89 -16.98 0.65 -18.91
C GLU A 89 -17.02 -0.55 -19.86
N ASN A 90 -15.94 -1.32 -19.92
CA ASN A 90 -15.73 -2.37 -20.93
C ASN A 90 -15.87 -3.79 -20.37
N GLY A 91 -16.01 -3.94 -19.05
CA GLY A 91 -16.14 -5.24 -18.41
C GLY A 91 -17.56 -5.80 -18.49
N ASN A 92 -17.74 -6.90 -19.25
CA ASN A 92 -18.92 -7.79 -19.15
C ASN A 92 -19.00 -8.37 -17.72
N SER A 93 -19.67 -7.68 -16.80
CA SER A 93 -19.46 -7.92 -15.37
C SER A 93 -20.72 -8.31 -14.60
N HIS A 94 -20.61 -9.47 -13.96
CA HIS A 94 -21.47 -9.93 -12.87
C HIS A 94 -21.62 -8.83 -11.79
N PRO A 95 -22.80 -8.63 -11.17
CA PRO A 95 -23.07 -7.51 -10.26
C PRO A 95 -22.05 -7.33 -9.13
N SER A 96 -21.47 -8.42 -8.63
CA SER A 96 -20.43 -8.40 -7.58
C SER A 96 -19.11 -7.76 -8.03
N LYS A 97 -18.68 -7.97 -9.29
CA LYS A 97 -17.46 -7.35 -9.83
C LYS A 97 -17.64 -5.85 -10.01
N LYS A 98 -18.81 -5.43 -10.50
CA LYS A 98 -19.14 -4.02 -10.64
C LYS A 98 -19.08 -3.30 -9.30
N ARG A 99 -19.71 -3.85 -8.25
CA ARG A 99 -19.65 -3.29 -6.90
C ARG A 99 -18.21 -3.18 -6.37
N TYR A 100 -17.38 -4.19 -6.58
CA TYR A 100 -15.97 -4.13 -6.18
C TYR A 100 -15.24 -2.96 -6.85
N PHE A 101 -15.38 -2.80 -8.17
CA PHE A 101 -14.73 -1.69 -8.89
C PHE A 101 -15.29 -0.31 -8.51
N GLU A 102 -16.59 -0.20 -8.22
CA GLU A 102 -17.18 1.04 -7.69
C GLU A 102 -16.58 1.41 -6.33
N HIS A 103 -16.42 0.45 -5.42
CA HIS A 103 -15.74 0.70 -4.14
C HIS A 103 -14.26 1.01 -4.33
N MET A 104 -13.59 0.34 -5.27
CA MET A 104 -12.19 0.62 -5.62
C MET A 104 -12.02 2.04 -6.13
N GLN A 105 -12.89 2.53 -7.01
CA GLN A 105 -12.86 3.91 -7.48
C GLN A 105 -13.01 4.89 -6.31
N LYS A 106 -13.95 4.66 -5.38
CA LYS A 106 -14.11 5.52 -4.19
C LYS A 106 -12.87 5.53 -3.29
N VAL A 107 -12.21 4.38 -3.11
CA VAL A 107 -10.96 4.30 -2.35
C VAL A 107 -9.85 5.08 -3.06
N LEU A 108 -9.73 4.97 -4.38
CA LEU A 108 -8.76 5.72 -5.17
C LEU A 108 -9.00 7.23 -5.10
N ASP A 109 -10.24 7.69 -5.26
CA ASP A 109 -10.62 9.09 -5.13
C ASP A 109 -10.24 9.65 -3.74
N TRP A 110 -10.49 8.86 -2.70
CA TRP A 110 -10.14 9.22 -1.33
C TRP A 110 -8.62 9.28 -1.11
N LEU A 111 -7.87 8.32 -1.66
CA LEU A 111 -6.40 8.29 -1.60
C LEU A 111 -5.76 9.47 -2.35
N GLU A 112 -6.34 9.88 -3.48
CA GLU A 112 -5.89 11.08 -4.22
C GLU A 112 -6.12 12.36 -3.40
N ALA A 113 -7.26 12.48 -2.73
CA ALA A 113 -7.57 13.59 -1.84
C ALA A 113 -6.77 13.55 -0.51
N THR A 114 -6.22 12.39 -0.15
CA THR A 114 -5.61 12.13 1.16
C THR A 114 -4.16 11.60 1.00
N PRO A 115 -3.25 12.34 0.33
CA PRO A 115 -1.91 11.82 0.03
C PRO A 115 -1.05 11.54 1.26
N HIS A 116 -1.37 12.16 2.41
CA HIS A 116 -0.70 11.91 3.69
C HIS A 116 -1.02 10.52 4.26
N PHE A 117 -2.13 9.89 3.84
CA PHE A 117 -2.47 8.54 4.28
C PHE A 117 -1.41 7.52 3.83
N TYR A 118 -0.77 7.71 2.67
CA TYR A 118 0.33 6.85 2.23
C TYR A 118 1.48 6.83 3.24
N HIS A 119 1.78 7.98 3.82
CA HIS A 119 2.82 8.07 4.83
C HIS A 119 2.41 7.35 6.11
N TYR A 120 1.21 7.64 6.63
CA TYR A 120 0.65 6.94 7.79
C TYR A 120 0.66 5.42 7.57
N TYR A 121 0.15 4.97 6.42
CA TYR A 121 0.06 3.54 6.10
C TYR A 121 1.45 2.89 6.10
N PHE A 122 2.43 3.42 5.38
CA PHE A 122 3.73 2.74 5.23
C PHE A 122 4.68 2.89 6.42
N LYS A 123 4.55 4.00 7.16
CA LYS A 123 5.43 4.29 8.28
C LYS A 123 4.88 3.76 9.60
N ASP A 124 3.59 4.00 9.85
CA ASP A 124 3.01 3.87 11.17
C ASP A 124 2.15 2.60 11.27
N TYR A 125 1.46 2.20 10.19
CA TYR A 125 0.57 1.05 10.19
C TYR A 125 1.23 -0.24 9.67
N TYR A 126 1.94 -0.17 8.54
CA TYR A 126 2.55 -1.31 7.85
C TYR A 126 3.93 -1.62 8.43
N VAL A 127 3.92 -2.07 9.69
CA VAL A 127 5.10 -2.35 10.52
C VAL A 127 5.30 -3.84 10.74
N CYS A 128 6.51 -4.22 11.14
CA CYS A 128 6.80 -5.59 11.56
C CYS A 128 5.95 -5.93 12.79
N PRO A 129 5.20 -7.04 12.79
CA PRO A 129 4.39 -7.41 13.94
C PRO A 129 5.22 -7.78 15.18
N GLU A 130 6.48 -8.17 15.00
CA GLU A 130 7.37 -8.61 16.08
C GLU A 130 8.16 -7.47 16.72
N CYS A 131 8.70 -6.54 15.92
CA CYS A 131 9.60 -5.48 16.42
C CYS A 131 9.12 -4.05 16.15
N GLY A 132 7.98 -3.87 15.48
CA GLY A 132 7.41 -2.55 15.17
C GLY A 132 8.21 -1.74 14.14
N ALA A 133 9.25 -2.30 13.53
CA ALA A 133 10.00 -1.60 12.49
C ALA A 133 9.14 -1.34 11.25
N SER A 134 9.21 -0.13 10.67
CA SER A 134 8.52 0.16 9.41
C SER A 134 9.05 -0.73 8.28
N ILE A 135 8.16 -1.51 7.65
CA ILE A 135 8.51 -2.42 6.58
C ILE A 135 8.86 -1.70 5.28
N PHE A 136 8.48 -0.42 5.17
CA PHE A 136 8.91 0.40 4.06
C PHE A 136 10.43 0.66 4.07
N ASP A 137 11.01 0.82 5.26
CA ASP A 137 12.43 1.14 5.43
C ASP A 137 13.28 -0.07 5.80
N LYS A 138 12.69 -1.05 6.50
CA LYS A 138 13.39 -2.15 7.18
C LYS A 138 12.94 -3.51 6.69
N TYR A 139 13.05 -3.72 5.38
CA TYR A 139 12.77 -5.01 4.75
C TYR A 139 13.99 -5.61 4.05
N THR A 140 14.01 -6.94 4.02
CA THR A 140 14.83 -7.73 3.10
C THR A 140 13.91 -8.45 2.12
N ARG A 141 14.35 -8.56 0.87
CA ARG A 141 13.66 -9.28 -0.19
C ARG A 141 14.51 -10.47 -0.58
N ARG A 142 13.93 -11.67 -0.57
CA ARG A 142 14.59 -12.89 -1.06
C ARG A 142 13.66 -13.62 -1.99
N ASP A 143 14.18 -14.08 -3.12
CA ASP A 143 13.43 -14.93 -4.04
C ASP A 143 13.73 -16.40 -3.69
N VAL A 144 12.68 -17.15 -3.35
CA VAL A 144 12.73 -18.57 -2.96
C VAL A 144 11.83 -19.36 -3.90
N GLY A 145 12.43 -20.01 -4.90
CA GLY A 145 11.66 -20.65 -5.97
C GLY A 145 10.85 -19.62 -6.76
N ASP A 146 9.53 -19.77 -6.77
CA ASP A 146 8.57 -18.85 -7.40
C ASP A 146 7.96 -17.84 -6.41
N TRP A 147 8.53 -17.76 -5.21
CA TRP A 147 8.05 -16.86 -4.16
C TRP A 147 9.02 -15.71 -3.94
N MET A 148 8.50 -14.49 -4.00
CA MET A 148 9.16 -13.35 -3.38
C MET A 148 8.78 -13.33 -1.90
N VAL A 149 9.78 -13.44 -1.03
CA VAL A 149 9.62 -13.37 0.42
C VAL A 149 10.14 -12.04 0.92
N ILE A 150 9.29 -11.32 1.66
CA ILE A 150 9.63 -10.08 2.33
C ILE A 150 9.74 -10.37 3.83
N SER A 151 10.92 -10.12 4.38
CA SER A 151 11.22 -10.28 5.80
C SER A 151 11.67 -8.97 6.42
N CYS A 152 11.47 -8.80 7.72
CA CYS A 152 11.99 -7.65 8.46
C CYS A 152 13.51 -7.72 8.48
N SER A 153 14.19 -6.61 8.19
CA SER A 153 15.66 -6.58 8.23
C SER A 153 16.24 -6.51 9.65
N GLU A 154 15.40 -6.25 10.66
CA GLU A 154 15.83 -6.09 12.07
C GLU A 154 15.71 -7.40 12.86
N CYS A 155 14.65 -8.19 12.61
CA CYS A 155 14.38 -9.43 13.36
C CYS A 155 14.13 -10.66 12.48
N ASP A 156 14.33 -10.55 11.16
CA ASP A 156 14.14 -11.61 10.16
C ASP A 156 12.72 -12.19 10.02
N THR A 157 11.76 -11.71 10.81
CA THR A 157 10.34 -12.11 10.73
C THR A 157 9.82 -11.99 9.31
N VAL A 158 9.23 -13.07 8.80
CA VAL A 158 8.56 -13.06 7.49
C VAL A 158 7.28 -12.23 7.60
N ILE A 159 7.18 -11.17 6.81
CA ILE A 159 6.04 -10.26 6.81
C ILE A 159 5.02 -10.68 5.77
N LYS A 160 5.48 -10.90 4.53
CA LYS A 160 4.58 -11.22 3.41
C LYS A 160 5.31 -12.06 2.37
N LYS A 161 4.54 -12.91 1.70
CA LYS A 161 5.01 -13.75 0.59
C LYS A 161 4.13 -13.46 -0.61
N TYR A 162 4.77 -13.30 -1.76
CA TYR A 162 4.08 -13.05 -3.01
C TYR A 162 4.51 -14.11 -4.00
N PHE A 163 3.52 -14.74 -4.63
CA PHE A 163 3.80 -15.64 -5.72
C PHE A 163 4.19 -14.80 -6.94
N SER A 164 5.43 -14.97 -7.37
CA SER A 164 5.94 -14.40 -8.61
C SER A 164 5.93 -15.52 -9.63
N PHE A 165 4.96 -15.52 -10.54
CA PHE A 165 5.12 -16.27 -11.79
C PHE A 165 6.38 -15.73 -12.46
N LYS A 166 7.49 -16.45 -12.34
CA LYS A 166 8.65 -16.20 -13.20
C LYS A 166 8.11 -16.37 -14.61
N SER A 167 8.02 -15.27 -15.35
CA SER A 167 7.72 -15.29 -16.77
C SER A 167 8.66 -16.29 -17.42
N VAL A 168 8.11 -17.41 -17.90
CA VAL A 168 8.76 -18.27 -18.89
C VAL A 168 8.84 -17.51 -20.20
#